data_AF-U2QV44-F1
#
_entry.id   AF-U2QV44-F1
#
_cell.length_a   1.000
_cell.length_b   1.000
_cell.length_c   1.000
_cell.angle_alpha   90.00
_cell.angle_beta   90.00
_cell.angle_gamma   90.00
#
_symmetry.space_group_name_H-M   'P 1'
#
loop_
_entity.id
_entity.type
_entity.pdbx_description
1 polymer ?
#
loop_
_entity_poly.entity_id
_entity_poly.type
_entity_poly.pdbx_seq_one_letter_code
_entity_poly.pdbx_strand_id
1 'polypeptide(L)'
;QVPRPGPLQGPPQPAPPTRRRGDITTAIIIVLAALLVAAVVLGIVRGHGDSSDAAPSSVPASSASQTPTPTPTPTVDERTQALDNLNDARSRSMQNLVLNGRWVLQLDSKYEGVYDPQQTTANGSHSFGLPDIYQHYQDLASYAGSKGLHNILLLKATDFGTQVALPADTWVTLADPGGIDSYEAGLAVCSTLYPTLSGDDLLNSCMPRQLSQPHS
;
A
#
# COMPACT_ATOMS: atom_id res chain seq x y z
N GLN A 1 -25.60 -64.13 44.67
CA GLN A 1 -24.44 -63.20 44.70
C GLN A 1 -23.68 -63.39 43.41
N VAL A 2 -23.78 -62.44 42.48
CA VAL A 2 -23.10 -62.47 41.16
C VAL A 2 -22.26 -61.19 41.07
N PRO A 3 -20.96 -61.27 40.75
CA PRO A 3 -20.07 -60.11 40.76
C PRO A 3 -20.27 -59.20 39.54
N ARG A 4 -20.13 -57.90 39.79
CA ARG A 4 -20.28 -56.81 38.81
C ARG A 4 -19.03 -56.74 37.92
N PRO A 5 -19.14 -56.70 36.58
CA PRO A 5 -17.98 -56.54 35.70
C PRO A 5 -17.43 -55.11 35.76
N GLY A 6 -16.10 -55.00 35.83
CA GLY A 6 -15.37 -53.73 35.83
C GLY A 6 -15.36 -53.05 34.45
N PRO A 7 -15.02 -51.76 34.39
CA PRO A 7 -15.12 -50.97 33.16
C PRO A 7 -14.08 -51.40 32.11
N LEU A 8 -14.55 -51.49 30.87
CA LEU A 8 -13.77 -51.75 29.66
C LEU A 8 -12.77 -50.61 29.43
N GLN A 9 -11.48 -50.95 29.34
CA GLN A 9 -10.42 -50.02 28.94
C GLN A 9 -10.59 -49.67 27.46
N GLY A 10 -10.70 -48.37 27.16
CA GLY A 10 -10.77 -47.86 25.79
C GLY A 10 -9.45 -47.99 25.02
N PRO A 11 -9.47 -47.85 23.69
CA PRO A 11 -8.28 -48.00 22.85
C PRO A 11 -7.23 -46.92 23.13
N PRO A 12 -5.93 -47.20 22.89
CA PRO A 12 -4.84 -46.27 23.16
C PRO A 12 -4.98 -44.97 22.34
N GLN A 13 -4.89 -43.84 23.03
CA GLN A 13 -4.98 -42.51 22.45
C GLN A 13 -3.74 -42.20 21.60
N PRO A 14 -3.87 -41.59 20.40
CA PRO A 14 -2.71 -41.21 19.59
C PRO A 14 -1.88 -40.14 20.31
N ALA A 15 -0.54 -40.26 20.24
CA ALA A 15 0.39 -39.31 20.83
C ALA A 15 0.22 -37.90 20.21
N PRO A 16 0.42 -36.83 20.99
CA PRO A 16 0.35 -35.46 20.49
C PRO A 16 1.51 -35.19 19.50
N PRO A 17 1.28 -34.43 18.41
CA PRO A 17 2.35 -34.07 17.50
C PRO A 17 3.38 -33.19 18.21
N THR A 18 4.63 -33.66 18.22
CA THR A 18 5.79 -32.88 18.66
C THR A 18 5.93 -31.63 17.80
N ARG A 19 5.75 -30.44 18.41
CA ARG A 19 6.08 -29.14 17.79
C ARG A 19 7.58 -29.13 17.45
N ARG A 20 7.92 -29.32 16.18
CA ARG A 20 9.23 -28.89 15.67
C ARG A 20 9.27 -27.37 15.75
N ARG A 21 10.09 -26.86 16.67
CA ARG A 21 10.52 -25.46 16.74
C ARG A 21 11.36 -25.18 15.49
N GLY A 22 10.68 -24.82 14.41
CA GLY A 22 11.31 -24.17 13.26
C GLY A 22 11.24 -22.68 13.52
N ASP A 23 12.39 -22.06 13.77
CA ASP A 23 12.54 -20.61 13.80
C ASP A 23 12.21 -20.08 12.40
N ILE A 24 10.97 -19.61 12.22
CA ILE A 24 10.58 -18.79 11.08
C ILE A 24 10.92 -17.36 11.50
N THR A 25 12.12 -16.92 11.14
CA THR A 25 12.47 -15.51 11.13
C THR A 25 11.61 -14.82 10.07
N THR A 26 10.44 -14.35 10.48
CA THR A 26 9.60 -13.43 9.71
C THR A 26 10.36 -12.12 9.59
N ALA A 27 10.92 -11.85 8.41
CA ALA A 27 11.48 -10.54 8.10
C ALA A 27 10.32 -9.54 8.01
N ILE A 28 10.09 -8.79 9.09
CA ILE A 28 9.22 -7.62 9.10
C ILE A 28 9.99 -6.52 8.37
N ILE A 29 9.63 -6.25 7.11
CA ILE A 29 10.19 -5.11 6.38
C ILE A 29 9.41 -3.86 6.82
N ILE A 30 10.04 -3.09 7.69
CA ILE A 30 9.61 -1.77 8.13
C ILE A 30 10.14 -0.78 7.10
N VAL A 31 9.27 -0.18 6.28
CA VAL A 31 9.65 0.99 5.46
C VAL A 31 9.29 2.25 6.25
N LEU A 32 10.17 2.61 7.18
CA LEU A 32 10.26 3.95 7.73
C LEU A 32 11.38 4.68 6.97
N ALA A 33 11.03 5.41 5.92
CA ALA A 33 11.97 6.28 5.25
C ALA A 33 12.02 7.65 5.95
N ALA A 34 12.76 7.70 7.06
CA ALA A 34 13.27 8.95 7.61
C ALA A 34 14.81 8.89 7.53
N LEU A 35 15.40 9.46 6.48
CA LEU A 35 16.84 9.68 6.43
C LEU A 35 17.19 11.05 5.83
N LEU A 36 17.63 11.92 6.74
CA LEU A 36 18.55 13.03 6.49
C LEU A 36 19.90 12.47 6.07
N VAL A 37 20.46 12.91 4.93
CA VAL A 37 21.91 12.84 4.70
C VAL A 37 22.40 14.15 4.09
N ALA A 38 23.06 14.93 4.93
CA ALA A 38 24.12 15.84 4.54
C ALA A 38 25.38 15.01 4.28
N ALA A 39 26.05 15.20 3.13
CA ALA A 39 27.51 15.39 3.05
C ALA A 39 28.08 15.38 1.61
N VAL A 40 28.67 16.53 1.27
CA VAL A 40 30.06 16.68 0.82
C VAL A 40 30.45 16.05 -0.52
N VAL A 41 30.51 16.92 -1.52
CA VAL A 41 31.18 16.69 -2.81
C VAL A 41 32.70 16.71 -2.59
N LEU A 42 33.35 15.55 -2.74
CA LEU A 42 34.78 15.49 -3.03
C LEU A 42 34.97 15.02 -4.47
N GLY A 43 35.31 15.97 -5.34
CA GLY A 43 35.68 15.70 -6.72
C GLY A 43 37.09 15.14 -6.82
N ILE A 44 37.28 14.14 -7.68
CA ILE A 44 38.58 13.83 -8.28
C ILE A 44 38.33 13.53 -9.76
N VAL A 45 38.43 14.56 -10.60
CA VAL A 45 38.76 14.38 -12.03
C VAL A 45 40.24 14.71 -12.17
N ARG A 46 41.05 13.67 -12.38
CA ARG A 46 42.42 13.82 -12.86
C ARG A 46 42.37 14.13 -14.36
N GLY A 47 42.59 15.39 -14.72
CA GLY A 47 42.95 15.81 -16.07
C GLY A 47 44.29 16.55 -16.02
N HIS A 48 45.27 16.10 -16.81
CA HIS A 48 46.55 16.75 -17.02
C HIS A 48 46.37 18.14 -17.66
N GLY A 49 47.11 19.13 -17.18
CA GLY A 49 47.24 20.45 -17.81
C GLY A 49 47.91 21.44 -16.87
N ASP A 50 49.21 21.65 -17.09
CA ASP A 50 50.11 22.46 -16.26
C ASP A 50 49.78 23.97 -16.20
N SER A 51 49.98 24.51 -14.98
CA SER A 51 50.51 25.83 -14.61
C SER A 51 49.70 27.13 -14.84
N SER A 52 49.14 27.59 -13.72
CA SER A 52 49.34 28.90 -13.04
C SER A 52 48.84 30.23 -13.66
N ASP A 53 47.74 30.72 -13.05
CA ASP A 53 47.67 31.91 -12.18
C ASP A 53 46.71 33.07 -12.57
N ALA A 54 46.03 33.55 -11.52
CA ALA A 54 45.26 34.79 -11.32
C ALA A 54 43.90 35.04 -12.03
N ALA A 55 42.87 35.20 -11.18
CA ALA A 55 41.46 35.53 -11.48
C ALA A 55 41.20 36.99 -11.91
N PRO A 56 39.97 37.32 -12.39
CA PRO A 56 39.03 37.94 -11.44
C PRO A 56 37.55 37.50 -11.55
N SER A 57 36.84 37.76 -10.44
CA SER A 57 35.40 37.76 -10.15
C SER A 57 34.39 37.48 -11.26
N SER A 58 33.58 36.44 -11.06
CA SER A 58 32.24 36.30 -11.64
C SER A 58 31.18 36.31 -10.54
N VAL A 59 30.15 37.14 -10.75
CA VAL A 59 28.95 37.34 -9.94
C VAL A 59 28.20 36.03 -9.68
N PRO A 60 27.65 35.77 -8.47
CA PRO A 60 26.81 34.59 -8.25
C PRO A 60 25.44 34.77 -8.91
N ALA A 61 25.08 33.83 -9.78
CA ALA A 61 23.73 33.68 -10.29
C ALA A 61 22.78 33.40 -9.11
N SER A 62 21.79 34.26 -8.95
CA SER A 62 20.78 34.16 -7.91
C SER A 62 19.84 33.00 -8.22
N SER A 63 20.05 31.85 -7.58
CA SER A 63 19.08 30.76 -7.55
C SER A 63 17.86 31.21 -6.75
N ALA A 64 16.84 31.72 -7.43
CA ALA A 64 15.56 32.01 -6.81
C ALA A 64 14.95 30.69 -6.28
N SER A 65 14.91 30.54 -4.96
CA SER A 65 14.07 29.53 -4.30
C SER A 65 12.62 29.83 -4.68
N GLN A 66 11.99 28.94 -5.45
CA GLN A 66 10.56 29.00 -5.68
C GLN A 66 9.88 28.69 -4.34
N THR A 67 9.24 29.71 -3.74
CA THR A 67 8.38 29.50 -2.58
C THR A 67 7.24 28.58 -2.99
N PRO A 68 7.01 27.44 -2.31
CA PRO A 68 5.88 26.58 -2.64
C PRO A 68 4.59 27.37 -2.47
N THR A 69 3.76 27.38 -3.50
CA THR A 69 2.40 27.95 -3.42
C THR A 69 1.59 27.08 -2.47
N PRO A 70 0.87 27.66 -1.48
CA PRO A 70 0.08 26.86 -0.56
C PRO A 70 -1.05 26.15 -1.30
N THR A 71 -1.13 24.83 -1.12
CA THR A 71 -2.25 24.02 -1.56
C THR A 71 -3.54 24.48 -0.86
N PRO A 72 -4.65 24.69 -1.59
CA PRO A 72 -5.92 25.06 -0.97
C PRO A 72 -6.43 23.94 -0.06
N THR A 73 -6.79 24.28 1.17
CA THR A 73 -7.54 23.39 2.07
C THR A 73 -8.96 23.21 1.52
N PRO A 74 -9.50 21.98 1.47
CA PRO A 74 -10.87 21.77 1.02
C PRO A 74 -11.86 22.51 1.92
N THR A 75 -12.96 22.98 1.31
CA THR A 75 -14.08 23.53 2.08
C THR A 75 -14.79 22.43 2.87
N VAL A 76 -15.52 22.81 3.92
CA VAL A 76 -16.29 21.86 4.75
C VAL A 76 -17.29 21.07 3.90
N ASP A 77 -17.90 21.74 2.91
CA ASP A 77 -18.89 21.14 2.02
C ASP A 77 -18.25 20.10 1.09
N GLU A 78 -17.12 20.42 0.45
CA GLU A 78 -16.38 19.48 -0.40
C GLU A 78 -15.90 18.26 0.38
N ARG A 79 -15.40 18.46 1.60
CA ARG A 79 -14.97 17.38 2.49
C ARG A 79 -16.14 16.44 2.83
N THR A 80 -17.28 17.01 3.20
CA THR A 80 -18.49 16.24 3.58
C THR A 80 -18.99 15.44 2.39
N GLN A 81 -19.11 16.07 1.22
CA GLN A 81 -19.52 15.40 -0.02
C GLN A 81 -18.58 14.24 -0.40
N ALA A 82 -17.26 14.44 -0.27
CA ALA A 82 -16.29 13.39 -0.55
C ALA A 82 -16.42 12.20 0.41
N LEU A 83 -16.67 12.47 1.70
CA LEU A 83 -16.92 11.42 2.68
C LEU A 83 -18.16 10.59 2.33
N ASP A 84 -19.25 11.26 1.97
CA ASP A 84 -20.50 10.59 1.56
C ASP A 84 -20.26 9.74 0.31
N ASN A 85 -19.55 10.26 -0.68
CA ASN A 85 -19.22 9.52 -1.90
C ASN A 85 -18.36 8.27 -1.63
N LEU A 86 -17.37 8.37 -0.73
CA LEU A 86 -16.53 7.23 -0.32
C LEU A 86 -17.36 6.17 0.43
N ASN A 87 -18.26 6.60 1.33
CA ASN A 87 -19.17 5.70 2.05
C ASN A 87 -20.15 5.00 1.11
N ASP A 88 -20.68 5.72 0.11
CA ASP A 88 -21.56 5.16 -0.91
C ASP A 88 -20.85 4.14 -1.79
N ALA A 89 -19.62 4.45 -2.24
CA ALA A 89 -18.78 3.53 -2.99
C ALA A 89 -18.48 2.26 -2.18
N ARG A 90 -18.11 2.42 -0.91
CA ARG A 90 -17.92 1.29 0.00
C ARG A 90 -19.19 0.47 0.18
N SER A 91 -20.33 1.11 0.39
CA SER A 91 -21.61 0.42 0.57
C SER A 91 -21.97 -0.42 -0.66
N ARG A 92 -21.70 0.08 -1.87
CA ARG A 92 -21.83 -0.72 -3.11
C ARG A 92 -20.87 -1.90 -3.15
N SER A 93 -19.60 -1.71 -2.78
CA SER A 93 -18.62 -2.79 -2.71
C SER A 93 -19.00 -3.87 -1.70
N MET A 94 -19.59 -3.50 -0.56
CA MET A 94 -20.01 -4.42 0.49
C MET A 94 -21.16 -5.34 0.07
N GLN A 95 -22.04 -4.93 -0.87
CA GLN A 95 -23.20 -5.73 -1.27
C GLN A 95 -22.83 -7.08 -1.90
N ASN A 96 -21.67 -7.17 -2.54
CA ASN A 96 -21.20 -8.38 -3.23
C ASN A 96 -19.84 -8.86 -2.70
N LEU A 97 -19.43 -8.36 -1.52
CA LEU A 97 -18.15 -8.70 -0.95
C LEU A 97 -18.15 -10.15 -0.46
N VAL A 98 -17.22 -10.94 -0.99
CA VAL A 98 -16.99 -12.32 -0.57
C VAL A 98 -15.61 -12.40 0.07
N LEU A 99 -15.53 -12.77 1.35
CA LEU A 99 -14.28 -12.87 2.12
C LEU A 99 -13.86 -14.33 2.26
N ASN A 100 -13.40 -14.94 1.17
CA ASN A 100 -13.03 -16.36 1.09
C ASN A 100 -11.52 -16.60 0.98
N GLY A 101 -10.70 -15.57 1.20
CA GLY A 101 -9.24 -15.66 1.13
C GLY A 101 -8.69 -15.67 -0.30
N ARG A 102 -9.53 -15.40 -1.33
CA ARG A 102 -9.04 -15.26 -2.70
C ARG A 102 -8.05 -14.11 -2.84
N TRP A 103 -7.20 -14.23 -3.85
CA TRP A 103 -6.25 -13.18 -4.18
C TRP A 103 -6.89 -12.05 -4.98
N VAL A 104 -6.56 -10.83 -4.62
CA VAL A 104 -6.97 -9.58 -5.27
C VAL A 104 -5.77 -8.65 -5.38
N LEU A 105 -5.90 -7.54 -6.10
CA LEU A 105 -4.85 -6.53 -6.24
C LEU A 105 -5.24 -5.32 -5.41
N GLN A 106 -4.44 -4.93 -4.43
CA GLN A 106 -4.55 -3.61 -3.82
C GLN A 106 -3.86 -2.60 -4.73
N LEU A 107 -4.62 -1.61 -5.20
CA LEU A 107 -4.11 -0.53 -6.05
C LEU A 107 -3.73 0.70 -5.24
N ASP A 108 -4.38 0.92 -4.09
CA ASP A 108 -4.07 2.06 -3.22
C ASP A 108 -4.55 1.84 -1.77
N SER A 109 -3.93 2.58 -0.85
CA SER A 109 -4.41 2.75 0.52
C SER A 109 -4.11 4.16 1.02
N LYS A 110 -5.17 4.93 1.34
CA LYS A 110 -5.04 6.29 1.84
C LYS A 110 -6.00 6.55 3.01
N TYR A 111 -5.53 7.29 4.01
CA TYR A 111 -6.36 7.87 5.07
C TYR A 111 -6.23 9.39 5.01
N GLU A 112 -7.17 10.12 5.61
CA GLU A 112 -7.16 11.57 5.51
C GLU A 112 -5.93 12.17 6.22
N GLY A 113 -5.21 13.05 5.51
CA GLY A 113 -3.98 13.66 5.98
C GLY A 113 -2.73 12.81 5.80
N VAL A 114 -2.84 11.62 5.19
CA VAL A 114 -1.65 10.82 4.84
C VAL A 114 -0.76 11.60 3.87
N TYR A 115 0.54 11.54 4.11
CA TYR A 115 1.57 12.07 3.21
C TYR A 115 2.19 10.92 2.41
N ASP A 116 2.20 11.03 1.09
CA ASP A 116 2.79 10.05 0.18
C ASP A 116 3.77 10.77 -0.80
N PRO A 117 5.09 10.62 -0.62
CA PRO A 117 6.06 11.31 -1.46
C PRO A 117 6.12 10.80 -2.90
N GLN A 118 5.55 9.62 -3.18
CA GLN A 118 5.57 9.02 -4.52
C GLN A 118 4.34 9.42 -5.35
N GLN A 119 3.34 10.04 -4.72
CA GLN A 119 2.09 10.41 -5.38
C GLN A 119 1.73 11.86 -5.10
N THR A 120 1.20 12.54 -6.11
CA THR A 120 0.70 13.91 -5.99
C THR A 120 -0.80 13.94 -6.21
N THR A 121 -1.49 14.73 -5.39
CA THR A 121 -2.88 15.11 -5.60
C THR A 121 -3.02 16.04 -6.82
N ALA A 122 -4.25 16.27 -7.27
CA ALA A 122 -4.53 17.12 -8.43
C ALA A 122 -4.03 18.57 -8.27
N ASN A 123 -3.86 19.04 -7.03
CA ASN A 123 -3.35 20.37 -6.72
C ASN A 123 -1.83 20.42 -6.48
N GLY A 124 -1.13 19.29 -6.65
CA GLY A 124 0.33 19.18 -6.47
C GLY A 124 0.81 18.89 -5.05
N SER A 125 -0.09 18.70 -4.07
CA SER A 125 0.27 18.27 -2.71
C SER A 125 0.58 16.77 -2.66
N HIS A 126 1.47 16.38 -1.76
CA HIS A 126 1.72 14.98 -1.38
C HIS A 126 0.85 14.52 -0.20
N SER A 127 0.14 15.44 0.46
CA SER A 127 -0.83 15.14 1.50
C SER A 127 -2.23 15.00 0.90
N PHE A 128 -2.95 13.94 1.27
CA PHE A 128 -4.25 13.60 0.70
C PHE A 128 -5.40 13.94 1.65
N GLY A 129 -6.31 14.81 1.23
CA GLY A 129 -7.61 15.01 1.88
C GLY A 129 -8.67 14.02 1.36
N LEU A 130 -9.85 13.99 1.98
CA LEU A 130 -10.94 13.12 1.49
C LEU A 130 -11.34 13.36 0.02
N PRO A 131 -11.43 14.62 -0.48
CA PRO A 131 -11.69 14.85 -1.90
C PRO A 131 -10.61 14.24 -2.80
N ASP A 132 -9.34 14.34 -2.42
CA ASP A 132 -8.22 13.77 -3.17
C ASP A 132 -8.28 12.23 -3.17
N ILE A 133 -8.60 11.62 -2.02
CA ILE A 133 -8.75 10.16 -1.90
C ILE A 133 -9.90 9.67 -2.80
N TYR A 134 -11.03 10.37 -2.82
CA TYR A 134 -12.15 10.00 -3.70
C TYR A 134 -11.81 10.19 -5.18
N GLN A 135 -11.11 11.26 -5.55
CA GLN A 135 -10.64 11.45 -6.92
C GLN A 135 -9.66 10.35 -7.32
N HIS A 136 -8.69 10.02 -6.47
CA HIS A 136 -7.70 9.00 -6.74
C HIS A 136 -8.33 7.60 -6.91
N TYR A 137 -9.34 7.27 -6.10
CA TYR A 137 -10.15 6.05 -6.28
C TYR A 137 -10.80 6.01 -7.68
N GLN A 138 -11.40 7.11 -8.14
CA GLN A 138 -12.04 7.18 -9.45
C GLN A 138 -11.02 7.06 -10.59
N ASP A 139 -9.85 7.68 -10.44
CA ASP A 139 -8.76 7.60 -11.42
C ASP A 139 -8.23 6.18 -11.53
N LEU A 140 -8.02 5.49 -10.41
CA LEU A 140 -7.61 4.09 -10.38
C LEU A 140 -8.67 3.16 -10.95
N ALA A 141 -9.95 3.37 -10.64
CA ALA A 141 -11.03 2.59 -11.20
C ALA A 141 -11.10 2.75 -12.73
N SER A 142 -10.93 3.98 -13.23
CA SER A 142 -10.91 4.28 -14.66
C SER A 142 -9.69 3.68 -15.35
N TYR A 143 -8.51 3.83 -14.75
CA TYR A 143 -7.26 3.27 -15.24
C TYR A 143 -7.31 1.74 -15.29
N ALA A 144 -7.68 1.08 -14.20
CA ALA A 144 -7.84 -0.37 -14.13
C ALA A 144 -8.89 -0.87 -15.13
N GLY A 145 -10.01 -0.15 -15.27
CA GLY A 145 -11.04 -0.43 -16.27
C GLY A 145 -10.51 -0.36 -17.71
N SER A 146 -9.64 0.60 -18.02
CA SER A 146 -8.96 0.69 -19.33
C SER A 146 -8.02 -0.48 -19.62
N LYS A 147 -7.62 -1.22 -18.59
CA LYS A 147 -6.80 -2.44 -18.66
C LYS A 147 -7.63 -3.73 -18.57
N GLY A 148 -8.97 -3.62 -18.59
CA GLY A 148 -9.88 -4.76 -18.52
C GLY A 148 -10.22 -5.23 -17.11
N LEU A 149 -9.82 -4.49 -16.07
CA LEU A 149 -10.14 -4.78 -14.67
C LEU A 149 -11.37 -3.98 -14.25
N HIS A 150 -12.55 -4.61 -14.30
CA HIS A 150 -13.83 -3.91 -14.08
C HIS A 150 -14.41 -4.08 -12.67
N ASN A 151 -14.00 -5.12 -11.94
CA ASN A 151 -14.47 -5.35 -10.58
C ASN A 151 -13.56 -4.61 -9.59
N ILE A 152 -13.91 -3.35 -9.32
CA ILE A 152 -13.18 -2.47 -8.42
C ILE A 152 -13.98 -2.30 -7.12
N LEU A 153 -13.32 -2.55 -6.00
CA LEU A 153 -13.89 -2.43 -4.66
C LEU A 153 -13.22 -1.28 -3.92
N LEU A 154 -14.00 -0.52 -3.16
CA LEU A 154 -13.50 0.42 -2.18
C LEU A 154 -13.90 -0.07 -0.78
N LEU A 155 -12.93 -0.37 0.07
CA LEU A 155 -13.16 -0.88 1.41
C LEU A 155 -12.46 -0.02 2.45
N LYS A 156 -12.83 -0.17 3.72
CA LYS A 156 -11.99 0.22 4.85
C LYS A 156 -10.97 -0.87 5.15
N ALA A 157 -9.82 -0.49 5.71
CA ALA A 157 -8.82 -1.44 6.18
C ALA A 157 -9.35 -2.42 7.24
N THR A 158 -10.46 -2.09 7.90
CA THR A 158 -11.14 -2.96 8.88
C THR A 158 -12.15 -3.93 8.26
N ASP A 159 -12.45 -3.84 6.97
CA ASP A 159 -13.44 -4.71 6.32
C ASP A 159 -12.91 -6.10 5.97
N PHE A 160 -11.59 -6.30 5.98
CA PHE A 160 -10.96 -7.56 5.57
C PHE A 160 -9.55 -7.72 6.15
N GLY A 161 -9.04 -8.95 6.16
CA GLY A 161 -7.64 -9.27 6.45
C GLY A 161 -7.19 -9.02 7.89
N THR A 162 -5.88 -9.04 8.13
CA THR A 162 -5.30 -8.75 9.45
C THR A 162 -4.93 -7.26 9.53
N GLN A 163 -5.33 -6.58 10.60
CA GLN A 163 -5.19 -5.13 10.80
C GLN A 163 -3.76 -4.65 11.13
N VAL A 164 -2.71 -5.28 10.63
CA VAL A 164 -1.37 -5.17 11.25
C VAL A 164 -0.57 -3.89 10.94
N ALA A 165 -1.08 -2.95 10.13
CA ALA A 165 -0.25 -1.77 9.79
C ALA A 165 -0.98 -0.50 9.31
N LEU A 166 -2.31 -0.48 9.18
CA LEU A 166 -3.03 0.66 8.61
C LEU A 166 -3.98 1.27 9.65
N PRO A 167 -4.12 2.61 9.71
CA PRO A 167 -5.19 3.26 10.45
C PRO A 167 -6.56 2.68 10.08
N ALA A 168 -7.46 2.53 11.05
CA ALA A 168 -8.78 1.92 10.85
C ALA A 168 -9.66 2.68 9.84
N ASP A 169 -9.42 3.98 9.69
CA ASP A 169 -10.08 4.87 8.75
C ASP A 169 -9.45 4.87 7.34
N THR A 170 -8.42 4.06 7.10
CA THR A 170 -7.81 3.92 5.78
C THR A 170 -8.80 3.35 4.77
N TRP A 171 -8.96 4.06 3.66
CA TRP A 171 -9.64 3.61 2.46
C TRP A 171 -8.67 2.78 1.62
N VAL A 172 -9.15 1.66 1.10
CA VAL A 172 -8.36 0.73 0.30
C VAL A 172 -9.09 0.47 -1.01
N THR A 173 -8.40 0.74 -2.13
CA THR A 173 -8.90 0.43 -3.47
C THR A 173 -8.35 -0.94 -3.89
N LEU A 174 -9.25 -1.86 -4.23
CA LEU A 174 -8.93 -3.21 -4.66
C LEU A 174 -9.46 -3.45 -6.08
N ALA A 175 -8.72 -4.18 -6.89
CA ALA A 175 -9.19 -4.79 -8.13
C ALA A 175 -9.25 -6.31 -7.97
N ASP A 176 -10.37 -6.90 -8.39
CA ASP A 176 -10.60 -8.34 -8.35
C ASP A 176 -10.86 -8.87 -9.77
N PRO A 177 -9.81 -9.15 -10.56
CA PRO A 177 -9.96 -9.75 -11.89
C PRO A 177 -10.58 -11.15 -11.87
N GLY A 178 -10.64 -11.81 -10.70
CA GLY A 178 -10.81 -13.26 -10.61
C GLY A 178 -9.58 -14.01 -11.13
N GLY A 179 -9.55 -15.32 -10.87
CA GLY A 179 -8.53 -16.22 -11.43
C GLY A 179 -7.10 -16.06 -10.89
N ILE A 180 -6.87 -15.20 -9.89
CA ILE A 180 -5.57 -15.12 -9.19
C ILE A 180 -5.54 -16.22 -8.12
N ASP A 181 -4.60 -17.15 -8.25
CA ASP A 181 -4.47 -18.33 -7.38
C ASP A 181 -3.31 -18.22 -6.36
N SER A 182 -2.42 -17.24 -6.54
CA SER A 182 -1.19 -17.09 -5.77
C SER A 182 -0.75 -15.63 -5.68
N TYR A 183 0.14 -15.34 -4.73
CA TYR A 183 0.79 -14.03 -4.64
C TYR A 183 1.55 -13.71 -5.95
N GLU A 184 2.28 -14.68 -6.47
CA GLU A 184 3.11 -14.56 -7.67
C GLU A 184 2.25 -14.30 -8.92
N ALA A 185 1.12 -14.99 -9.06
CA ALA A 185 0.16 -14.71 -10.13
C ALA A 185 -0.39 -13.28 -10.04
N GLY A 186 -0.71 -12.82 -8.82
CA GLY A 186 -1.14 -11.45 -8.60
C GLY A 186 -0.06 -10.44 -8.95
N LEU A 187 1.19 -10.73 -8.57
CA LEU A 187 2.33 -9.86 -8.88
C LEU A 187 2.58 -9.77 -10.39
N ALA A 188 2.40 -10.86 -11.14
CA ALA A 188 2.48 -10.85 -12.59
C ALA A 188 1.40 -9.94 -13.23
N VAL A 189 0.19 -9.91 -12.67
CA VAL A 189 -0.85 -8.96 -13.11
C VAL A 189 -0.42 -7.53 -12.77
N CYS A 190 0.11 -7.28 -11.56
CA CYS A 190 0.63 -5.96 -11.19
C CYS A 190 1.72 -5.48 -12.16
N SER A 191 2.70 -6.33 -12.52
CA SER A 191 3.75 -5.97 -13.49
C SER A 191 3.19 -5.68 -14.89
N THR A 192 2.06 -6.29 -15.26
CA THR A 192 1.38 -6.01 -16.53
C THR A 192 0.66 -4.65 -16.50
N LEU A 193 0.07 -4.29 -15.37
CA LEU A 193 -0.53 -2.97 -15.17
C LEU A 193 0.55 -1.88 -15.20
N TYR A 194 1.65 -2.08 -14.47
CA TYR A 194 2.70 -1.10 -14.30
C TYR A 194 4.04 -1.59 -14.88
N PRO A 195 4.19 -1.66 -16.22
CA PRO A 195 5.34 -2.30 -16.88
C PRO A 195 6.67 -1.57 -16.67
N THR A 196 6.63 -0.32 -16.19
CA THR A 196 7.82 0.49 -15.90
C THR A 196 8.24 0.42 -14.43
N LEU A 197 7.47 -0.25 -13.57
CA LEU A 197 7.75 -0.36 -12.13
C LEU A 197 8.24 -1.76 -11.78
N SER A 198 9.06 -1.84 -10.72
CA SER A 198 9.56 -3.10 -10.18
C SER A 198 9.86 -2.96 -8.70
N GLY A 199 10.09 -4.07 -7.99
CA GLY A 199 10.43 -4.05 -6.57
C GLY A 199 9.40 -3.31 -5.72
N ASP A 200 9.89 -2.50 -4.79
CA ASP A 200 9.05 -1.74 -3.85
C ASP A 200 8.17 -0.70 -4.56
N ASP A 201 8.62 -0.10 -5.66
CA ASP A 201 7.83 0.88 -6.42
C ASP A 201 6.59 0.22 -7.07
N LEU A 202 6.75 -1.03 -7.53
CA LEU A 202 5.62 -1.81 -8.02
C LEU A 202 4.65 -2.12 -6.88
N LEU A 203 5.16 -2.58 -5.73
CA LEU A 203 4.32 -2.92 -4.57
C LEU A 203 3.60 -1.70 -3.96
N ASN A 204 4.18 -0.51 -4.08
CA ASN A 204 3.51 0.73 -3.67
C ASN A 204 2.34 1.10 -4.60
N SER A 205 2.37 0.66 -5.87
CA SER A 205 1.33 0.95 -6.87
C SER A 205 0.32 -0.20 -7.02
N CYS A 206 0.75 -1.44 -6.78
CA CYS A 206 -0.07 -2.64 -6.90
C CYS A 206 0.55 -3.78 -6.08
N MET A 207 -0.19 -4.25 -5.08
CA MET A 207 0.25 -5.34 -4.21
C MET A 207 -0.80 -6.46 -4.15
N PRO A 208 -0.42 -7.73 -4.32
CA PRO A 208 -1.32 -8.86 -4.14
C PRO A 208 -1.82 -8.99 -2.68
N ARG A 209 -3.13 -8.79 -2.54
CA ARG A 209 -4.07 -8.99 -1.43
C ARG A 209 -4.63 -10.40 -1.20
N GLN A 210 -4.71 -10.95 0.01
CA GLN A 210 -5.79 -11.91 0.29
C GLN A 210 -7.02 -11.20 0.86
N LEU A 211 -8.18 -11.47 0.29
CA LEU A 211 -9.47 -10.96 0.74
C LEU A 211 -10.09 -11.93 1.75
N SER A 212 -9.53 -11.96 2.95
CA SER A 212 -9.94 -12.83 4.06
C SER A 212 -10.80 -12.10 5.10
N GLN A 213 -11.43 -12.85 6.00
CA GLN A 213 -12.19 -12.27 7.12
C GLN A 213 -11.30 -11.37 7.99
N PRO A 214 -11.85 -10.26 8.52
CA PRO A 214 -11.14 -9.47 9.52
C PRO A 214 -10.83 -10.34 10.75
N HIS A 215 -9.59 -10.29 11.24
CA HIS A 215 -9.20 -11.01 12.44
C HIS A 215 -9.79 -10.32 13.68
N SER A 216 -10.30 -11.12 14.62
CA SER A 216 -10.80 -10.67 15.93
C SER A 216 -9.68 -10.39 16.92
#